data_AF-A0A6G6X5Y6-F1
#
_entry.id   AF-A0A6G6X5Y6-F1
#
_cell.length_a   1.000
_cell.length_b   1.000
_cell.length_c   1.000
_cell.angle_alpha   90.00
_cell.angle_beta   90.00
_cell.angle_gamma   90.00
#
_symmetry.space_group_name_H-M   'P 1'
#
loop_
_entity.id
_entity.type
_entity.pdbx_description
1 polymer ?
#
loop_
_entity_poly.entity_id
_entity_poly.type
_entity_poly.pdbx_seq_one_letter_code
_entity_poly.pdbx_strand_id
1 'polypeptide(L)' 'MNGGTLALMIAGLVGFGAGAYLAATGSREVGIVLMGGGLIFQVLTLRQLRAAKKDQSDAG' A
#
# COMPACT_ATOMS: atom_id res chain seq x y z
N MET A 1 4.14 6.91 14.53
CA MET A 1 3.51 6.32 13.33
C MET A 1 2.01 6.29 13.56
N ASN A 2 1.23 6.90 12.68
CA ASN A 2 -0.21 7.06 12.90
C ASN A 2 -0.97 5.77 12.52
N GLY A 3 -2.07 5.48 13.22
CA GLY A 3 -2.89 4.27 12.98
C GLY A 3 -3.40 4.17 11.54
N GLY A 4 -3.71 5.31 10.91
CA GLY A 4 -4.10 5.37 9.50
C GLY A 4 -3.00 4.92 8.53
N THR A 5 -1.72 5.17 8.86
CA THR A 5 -0.58 4.69 8.06
C THR A 5 -0.46 3.17 8.14
N LEU A 6 -0.68 2.59 9.32
CA LEU A 6 -0.67 1.14 9.51
C LEU A 6 -1.84 0.47 8.76
N ALA A 7 -3.04 1.04 8.83
CA ALA A 7 -4.21 0.55 8.11
C ALA A 7 -3.98 0.53 6.58
N LEU A 8 -3.38 1.60 6.02
CA LEU A 8 -3.01 1.65 4.60
C LEU A 8 -1.96 0.61 4.23
N MET A 9 -0.98 0.38 5.10
CA MET A 9 0.07 -0.61 4.87
C MET A 9 -0.51 -2.03 4.79
N ILE A 10 -1.41 -2.37 5.73
CA ILE A 10 -2.09 -3.66 5.75
C ILE A 10 -3.03 -3.80 4.56
N ALA A 11 -3.83 -2.77 4.25
CA ALA A 11 -4.73 -2.77 3.10
C ALA A 11 -3.96 -2.96 1.78
N GLY A 12 -2.82 -2.29 1.62
CA GLY A 12 -1.95 -2.44 0.46
C GLY A 12 -1.37 -3.85 0.32
N LEU A 13 -0.88 -4.43 1.42
CA LEU A 13 -0.35 -5.80 1.43
C LEU A 13 -1.42 -6.85 1.13
N VAL A 14 -2.58 -6.75 1.76
CA VAL A 14 -3.69 -7.71 1.57
C VAL A 14 -4.27 -7.57 0.16
N GLY A 15 -4.50 -6.35 -0.33
CA GLY A 15 -4.99 -6.11 -1.70
C GLY A 15 -4.01 -6.61 -2.76
N PHE A 16 -2.71 -6.36 -2.57
CA PHE A 16 -1.68 -6.87 -3.46
C PHE A 16 -1.59 -8.40 -3.43
N GLY A 17 -1.63 -9.01 -2.25
CA GLY A 17 -1.58 -10.47 -2.09
C GLY A 17 -2.81 -11.17 -2.69
N ALA A 18 -4.01 -10.63 -2.46
CA ALA A 18 -5.23 -11.12 -3.08
C ALA A 18 -5.17 -10.99 -4.62
N GLY A 19 -4.66 -9.87 -5.12
CA GLY A 19 -4.45 -9.67 -6.55
C GLY A 19 -3.45 -10.64 -7.16
N ALA A 20 -2.33 -10.92 -6.47
CA ALA A 20 -1.34 -11.90 -6.88
C ALA A 20 -1.94 -13.30 -7.00
N TYR A 21 -2.77 -13.68 -6.01
CA TYR A 21 -3.45 -14.96 -5.99
C TYR A 21 -4.44 -15.09 -7.17
N LEU A 22 -5.26 -14.07 -7.41
CA LEU A 22 -6.18 -14.03 -8.56
C LEU A 22 -5.44 -14.06 -9.90
N ALA A 23 -4.31 -13.36 -10.01
CA ALA A 23 -3.50 -13.35 -11.22
C ALA A 23 -2.87 -14.72 -11.50
N ALA A 24 -2.47 -15.45 -10.45
CA ALA A 24 -1.88 -16.77 -10.54
C ALA A 24 -2.90 -17.89 -10.84
N THR A 25 -4.14 -17.76 -10.36
CA THR A 25 -5.20 -18.79 -10.49
C THR A 25 -6.00 -18.70 -11.80
N GLY A 26 -5.71 -17.70 -12.65
CA GLY A 26 -6.22 -17.64 -14.02
C GLY A 26 -6.95 -16.34 -14.38
N SER A 27 -7.36 -15.54 -13.38
CA SER A 27 -7.96 -14.23 -13.60
C SER A 27 -6.90 -13.13 -13.63
N ARG A 28 -6.00 -13.20 -14.64
CA ARG A 28 -4.84 -12.30 -14.78
C ARG A 28 -5.22 -10.82 -14.77
N GLU A 29 -6.21 -10.41 -15.56
CA GLU A 29 -6.59 -9.00 -15.67
C GLU A 29 -7.10 -8.45 -14.33
N VAL A 30 -8.03 -9.16 -13.69
CA VAL A 30 -8.58 -8.78 -12.37
C VAL A 30 -7.48 -8.78 -11.32
N GLY A 31 -6.60 -9.78 -11.32
CA GLY A 31 -5.47 -9.85 -10.40
C GLY A 31 -4.48 -8.70 -10.57
N ILE A 32 -4.13 -8.34 -11.81
CA ILE A 32 -3.25 -7.19 -12.11
C ILE A 32 -3.88 -5.88 -11.64
N VAL A 33 -5.18 -5.68 -11.89
CA VAL A 33 -5.90 -4.48 -11.43
C VAL A 33 -5.89 -4.40 -9.91
N LEU A 34 -6.15 -5.52 -9.23
CA LEU A 34 -6.17 -5.60 -7.77
C LEU A 34 -4.77 -5.41 -7.15
N MET A 35 -3.73 -5.96 -7.79
CA MET A 35 -2.33 -5.70 -7.44
C MET A 35 -1.98 -4.22 -7.60
N GLY A 36 -2.38 -3.61 -8.73
CA GLY A 36 -2.21 -2.18 -8.96
C GLY A 36 -2.87 -1.34 -7.87
N GLY A 37 -4.10 -1.68 -7.47
CA GLY A 37 -4.79 -1.05 -6.35
C GLY A 37 -4.03 -1.18 -5.03
N GLY A 38 -3.49 -2.36 -4.72
CA GLY A 38 -2.64 -2.60 -3.54
C GLY A 38 -1.37 -1.74 -3.53
N LEU A 39 -0.71 -1.61 -4.69
CA LEU A 39 0.48 -0.76 -4.85
C LEU A 39 0.16 0.72 -4.65
N ILE A 40 -1.01 1.20 -5.08
CA ILE A 40 -1.45 2.58 -4.82
C ILE A 40 -1.55 2.85 -3.32
N PHE A 41 -2.14 1.93 -2.55
CA PHE A 41 -2.18 2.05 -1.09
C PHE A 41 -0.78 2.05 -0.46
N GLN A 42 0.15 1.27 -0.98
CA GLN A 42 1.54 1.30 -0.53
C GLN A 42 2.23 2.64 -0.85
N VAL A 43 1.98 3.24 -2.02
CA VAL A 43 2.48 4.58 -2.37
C VAL A 43 1.93 5.64 -1.43
N LEU A 44 0.63 5.59 -1.10
CA LEU A 44 0.00 6.49 -0.13
C LEU A 44 0.61 6.32 1.27
N THR A 45 0.87 5.08 1.69
CA THR A 45 1.55 4.77 2.96
C THR A 45 2.94 5.38 3.01
N LEU A 46 3.73 5.20 1.94
CA LEU A 46 5.08 5.78 1.80
C LEU A 46 5.05 7.31 1.82
N ARG A 47 4.06 7.93 1.18
CA ARG A 47 3.86 9.38 1.22
C ARG A 47 3.58 9.87 2.64
N GLN A 48 2.72 9.18 3.39
CA GLN A 48 2.44 9.51 4.79
C GLN A 48 3.65 9.29 5.70
N LEU A 49 4.41 8.20 5.51
CA LEU A 49 5.66 7.97 6.22
C LEU A 49 6.71 9.04 5.94
N ARG A 50 6.83 9.49 4.68
CA ARG A 50 7.74 10.59 4.30
C ARG A 50 7.33 11.91 4.91
N ALA A 51 6.03 12.24 4.91
CA ALA A 51 5.53 13.46 5.54
C ALA A 51 5.81 13.46 7.05
N ALA A 52 5.53 12.35 7.73
CA ALA A 52 5.82 12.20 9.16
C ALA A 52 7.32 12.27 9.48
N LYS A 53 8.19 11.73 8.61
CA LYS A 53 9.65 11.85 8.77
C LYS A 53 10.15 13.28 8.54
N LYS A 54 9.57 14.01 7.59
CA LYS A 54 9.95 15.40 7.31
C LYS A 54 9.62 16.31 8.49
N ASP A 55 8.42 16.16 9.06
CA ASP A 55 7.97 16.91 10.24
C ASP A 55 8.89 16.70 11.46
N GLN A 56 9.41 15.48 11.64
CA GLN A 56 10.41 15.18 12.68
C GLN A 56 11.80 15.79 12.45
N SER A 57 12.16 16.12 11.20
CA SER A 57 13.49 16.60 10.84
C SER A 57 13.63 18.12 10.87
N ASP A 58 12.51 18.86 10.83
CA ASP A 58 12.44 20.32 10.91
C ASP A 58 12.35 20.84 12.37
N ALA A 59 12.50 19.96 13.37
CA ALA A 59 12.50 20.28 14.81
C ALA A 59 13.90 20.17 15.47
N GLY A 60 14.97 20.20 14.68
CA GLY A 60 16.37 20.17 15.12
C GLY A 60 17.07 21.50 14.95
#